data_AF-A0A852TFX4-F1
#
_entry.id   AF-A0A852TFX4-F1
#
_cell.length_a   1.000
_cell.length_b   1.000
_cell.length_c   1.000
_cell.angle_alpha   90.00
_cell.angle_beta   90.00
_cell.angle_gamma   90.00
#
_symmetry.space_group_name_H-M   'P 1'
#
loop_
_entity.id
_entity.type
_entity.pdbx_description
1 polymer ?
#
loop_
_entity_poly.entity_id
_entity_poly.type
_entity_poly.pdbx_seq_one_letter_code
_entity_poly.pdbx_strand_id
1 'polypeptide(L)'
;MLVDINLLPKRDEKNIAFYVITILVVLLLTGASIFFIFSLNEKKDELQYLDKQITLNQTILDDQYAKLSQYESSSSIKELENAIKWVDEQPYNLVFILKQLTKSLPERGFRIDFEMNEENVITERVQFDTKSEAAYYLTSILKYPWIEEAVISEAKTAEILKDNSE
;
A
#
# COMPACT_ATOMS: atom_id res chain seq x y z
N MET A 1 -72.17 94.39 -20.56
CA MET A 1 -71.40 93.36 -19.82
C MET A 1 -71.38 92.11 -20.67
N LEU A 2 -70.31 91.94 -21.45
CA LEU A 2 -70.06 90.72 -22.21
C LEU A 2 -69.09 89.91 -21.35
N VAL A 3 -69.60 88.87 -20.71
CA VAL A 3 -68.79 87.93 -19.94
C VAL A 3 -68.46 86.79 -20.89
N ASP A 4 -67.20 86.72 -21.31
CA ASP A 4 -66.64 85.56 -22.00
C ASP A 4 -66.72 84.34 -21.09
N ILE A 5 -67.61 83.42 -21.43
CA ILE A 5 -67.70 82.14 -20.73
C ILE A 5 -66.68 81.21 -21.39
N ASN A 6 -65.53 81.07 -20.76
CA ASN A 6 -64.55 80.07 -21.13
C ASN A 6 -65.01 78.68 -20.62
N LEU A 7 -65.75 77.93 -21.44
CA LEU A 7 -66.23 76.58 -21.15
C LEU A 7 -65.22 75.50 -21.58
N LEU A 8 -63.97 75.55 -21.10
CA LEU A 8 -63.11 74.37 -21.20
C LEU A 8 -63.35 73.46 -19.98
N PRO A 9 -63.85 72.22 -20.17
CA PRO A 9 -63.91 71.25 -19.10
C PRO A 9 -62.48 70.87 -18.70
N LYS A 10 -62.10 71.18 -17.46
CA LYS A 10 -60.85 70.65 -16.88
C LYS A 10 -60.98 69.13 -16.81
N ARG A 11 -60.09 68.45 -17.55
CA ARG A 11 -60.01 67.00 -17.60
C ARG A 11 -59.57 66.48 -16.24
N ASP A 12 -60.35 65.59 -15.63
CA ASP A 12 -59.98 64.91 -14.39
C ASP A 12 -58.60 64.26 -14.58
N GLU A 13 -57.61 64.76 -13.84
CA GLU A 13 -56.27 64.21 -13.82
C GLU A 13 -56.37 62.84 -13.16
N LYS A 14 -56.52 61.80 -13.99
CA LYS A 14 -56.43 60.41 -13.53
C LYS A 14 -55.13 60.30 -12.73
N ASN A 15 -55.20 59.73 -11.52
CA ASN A 15 -54.06 59.52 -10.63
C ASN A 15 -53.07 58.47 -11.22
N ILE A 16 -52.44 58.81 -12.34
CA ILE A 16 -51.42 58.01 -13.02
C ILE A 16 -50.26 57.74 -12.06
N ALA A 17 -49.96 58.69 -11.18
CA ALA A 17 -48.97 58.53 -10.11
C ALA A 17 -49.24 57.30 -9.23
N PHE A 18 -50.50 57.00 -8.88
CA PHE A 18 -50.84 55.84 -8.04
C PHE A 18 -50.53 54.51 -8.76
N TYR A 19 -50.86 54.43 -10.06
CA TYR A 19 -50.54 53.24 -10.87
C TYR A 19 -49.04 53.05 -11.06
N VAL A 20 -48.30 54.13 -11.30
CA VAL A 20 -46.83 54.09 -11.44
C VAL A 20 -46.16 53.65 -10.13
N ILE A 21 -46.59 54.18 -8.99
CA ILE A 21 -46.08 53.78 -7.67
C ILE A 21 -46.40 52.30 -7.40
N THR A 22 -47.61 51.84 -7.72
CA THR A 22 -48.00 50.43 -7.53
C THR A 22 -47.13 49.49 -8.36
N ILE A 23 -46.88 49.82 -9.63
CA ILE A 23 -46.00 49.02 -10.50
C ILE A 23 -44.57 48.99 -9.95
N LEU A 24 -44.07 50.12 -9.48
CA LEU A 24 -42.71 50.22 -8.94
C LEU A 24 -42.56 49.38 -7.65
N VAL A 25 -43.55 49.40 -6.76
CA VAL A 25 -43.57 48.58 -5.54
C VAL A 25 -43.62 47.09 -5.88
N VAL A 26 -44.46 46.68 -6.84
CA VAL A 26 -44.53 45.28 -7.28
C VAL A 26 -43.20 44.82 -7.85
N LEU A 27 -42.55 45.65 -8.68
CA LEU A 27 -41.25 45.33 -9.27
C LEU A 27 -40.13 45.23 -8.22
N LEU A 28 -40.18 46.05 -7.18
CA LEU A 28 -39.24 45.98 -6.06
C LEU A 28 -39.44 44.69 -5.24
N LEU A 29 -40.69 44.31 -4.98
CA LEU A 29 -41.02 43.08 -4.26
C LEU A 29 -40.62 41.83 -5.04
N THR A 30 -40.85 41.78 -6.35
CA THR A 30 -40.43 40.64 -7.17
C THR A 30 -38.92 40.55 -7.26
N GLY A 31 -38.21 41.68 -7.44
CA GLY A 31 -36.75 41.73 -7.42
C GLY A 31 -36.16 41.24 -6.09
N ALA A 32 -36.70 41.70 -4.96
CA ALA A 32 -36.28 41.27 -3.63
C ALA A 32 -36.53 39.77 -3.40
N SER A 33 -37.68 39.26 -3.85
CA SER A 33 -38.01 37.83 -3.70
C SER A 33 -37.08 36.94 -4.52
N ILE A 34 -36.72 37.34 -5.75
CA ILE A 34 -35.79 36.58 -6.60
C ILE A 34 -34.39 36.57 -5.97
N PHE A 35 -33.92 37.73 -5.49
CA PHE A 35 -32.63 37.85 -4.83
C PHE A 35 -32.55 36.95 -3.57
N PHE A 36 -33.59 36.95 -2.76
CA PHE A 36 -33.65 36.15 -1.53
C PHE A 36 -33.61 34.64 -1.82
N ILE A 37 -34.31 34.18 -2.86
CA ILE A 37 -34.30 32.77 -3.28
C ILE A 37 -32.91 32.36 -3.78
N PHE A 38 -32.24 33.21 -4.56
CA PHE A 38 -30.88 32.93 -5.04
C PHE A 38 -29.87 32.81 -3.89
N SER A 39 -29.89 33.74 -2.93
CA SER A 39 -28.98 33.69 -1.77
C SER A 39 -29.21 32.47 -0.87
N LEU A 40 -30.43 31.94 -0.79
CA LEU A 40 -30.72 30.72 -0.04
C LEU A 40 -30.20 29.47 -0.75
N ASN A 41 -30.30 29.42 -2.07
CA ASN A 41 -29.81 28.28 -2.85
C ASN A 41 -28.28 28.16 -2.80
N GLU A 42 -27.54 29.26 -2.92
CA GLU A 42 -26.08 29.24 -2.82
C GLU A 42 -25.60 28.69 -1.47
N LYS A 43 -26.24 29.07 -0.37
CA LYS A 43 -25.93 28.56 0.97
C LYS A 43 -26.23 27.06 1.11
N LYS A 44 -27.29 26.60 0.45
CA LYS A 44 -27.66 25.17 0.46
C LYS A 44 -26.66 24.33 -0.33
N ASP A 45 -26.20 24.83 -1.48
CA ASP A 45 -25.21 24.16 -2.30
C ASP A 45 -23.84 24.09 -1.60
N GLU A 46 -23.45 25.17 -0.91
CA GLU A 46 -22.25 25.19 -0.07
C GLU A 46 -22.33 24.15 1.06
N LEU A 47 -23.46 24.08 1.77
CA LEU A 47 -23.67 23.06 2.81
C LEU A 47 -23.63 21.63 2.25
N GLN A 48 -24.24 21.38 1.09
CA GLN A 48 -24.18 20.06 0.46
C GLN A 48 -22.77 19.69 -0.01
N TYR A 49 -21.99 20.67 -0.45
CA TYR A 49 -20.60 20.46 -0.84
C TYR A 49 -19.71 20.14 0.37
N LEU A 50 -19.90 20.84 1.49
CA LEU A 50 -19.20 20.55 2.75
C LEU A 50 -19.56 19.17 3.31
N ASP A 51 -20.84 18.80 3.28
CA ASP A 51 -21.31 17.50 3.78
C ASP A 51 -20.76 16.32 2.95
N LYS A 52 -20.68 16.49 1.63
CA LYS A 52 -19.99 15.54 0.74
C LYS A 52 -18.52 15.41 1.08
N GLN A 53 -17.81 16.51 1.34
CA GLN A 53 -16.40 16.45 1.71
C GLN A 53 -16.18 15.75 3.05
N ILE A 54 -17.03 16.00 4.05
CA ILE A 54 -16.95 15.32 5.34
C ILE A 54 -17.17 13.81 5.14
N THR A 55 -18.19 13.42 4.39
CA THR A 55 -18.49 12.01 4.11
C THR A 55 -17.33 11.30 3.39
N LEU A 56 -16.72 11.95 2.40
CA LEU A 56 -15.56 11.41 1.68
C LEU A 56 -14.35 11.24 2.60
N ASN A 57 -14.05 12.23 3.45
CA ASN A 57 -12.95 12.13 4.41
C ASN A 57 -13.21 11.02 5.45
N GLN A 58 -14.44 10.90 5.94
CA GLN A 58 -14.83 9.82 6.86
C GLN A 58 -14.59 8.45 6.23
N THR A 59 -15.00 8.28 4.97
CA THR A 59 -14.84 7.01 4.22
C THR A 59 -13.36 6.68 4.01
N ILE A 60 -12.52 7.68 3.71
CA ILE A 60 -11.07 7.51 3.55
C ILE A 60 -10.40 7.14 4.88
N LEU A 61 -10.85 7.71 5.99
CA LEU A 61 -10.35 7.35 7.32
C LEU A 61 -10.75 5.92 7.69
N ASP A 62 -12.01 5.55 7.48
CA ASP A 62 -12.51 4.21 7.79
C ASP A 62 -11.78 3.13 6.95
N ASP A 63 -11.52 3.39 5.67
CA ASP A 63 -10.73 2.50 4.80
C ASP A 63 -9.27 2.36 5.30
N GLN A 64 -8.66 3.45 5.77
CA GLN A 64 -7.31 3.41 6.34
C GLN A 64 -7.27 2.66 7.69
N TYR A 65 -8.24 2.87 8.57
CA TYR A 65 -8.34 2.12 9.82
C TYR A 65 -8.61 0.63 9.60
N ALA A 66 -9.41 0.28 8.59
CA ALA A 66 -9.61 -1.11 8.17
C ALA A 66 -8.30 -1.76 7.68
N LYS A 67 -7.54 -1.04 6.84
CA LYS A 67 -6.22 -1.49 6.36
C LYS A 67 -5.20 -1.66 7.48
N LEU A 68 -5.16 -0.73 8.44
CA LEU A 68 -4.28 -0.81 9.61
C LEU A 68 -4.67 -1.96 10.54
N SER A 69 -5.97 -2.18 10.77
CA SER A 69 -6.46 -3.30 11.59
C SER A 69 -6.14 -4.66 10.95
N GLN A 70 -6.18 -4.74 9.63
CA GLN A 70 -5.78 -5.94 8.87
C GLN A 70 -4.25 -6.17 8.92
N TYR A 71 -3.47 -5.10 8.95
CA TYR A 71 -2.00 -5.14 9.03
C TYR A 71 -1.50 -5.48 10.45
N GLU A 72 -2.00 -4.82 11.49
CA GLU A 72 -1.57 -5.03 12.89
C GLU A 72 -1.98 -6.40 13.46
N SER A 73 -3.04 -7.02 12.94
CA SER A 73 -3.56 -8.29 13.47
C SER A 73 -2.94 -9.56 12.85
N SER A 74 -2.09 -9.46 11.82
CA SER A 74 -1.77 -10.64 11.00
C SER A 74 -0.34 -10.92 10.57
N SER A 75 0.53 -9.93 10.34
CA SER A 75 1.84 -10.24 9.72
C SER A 75 2.97 -10.41 10.73
N SER A 76 3.49 -9.34 11.34
CA SER A 76 4.82 -9.44 11.95
C SER A 76 4.91 -10.30 13.21
N ILE A 77 3.93 -10.23 14.12
CA ILE A 77 3.96 -11.02 15.37
C ILE A 77 3.60 -12.49 15.11
N LYS A 78 2.64 -12.76 14.22
CA LYS A 78 2.27 -14.13 13.84
C LYS A 78 3.33 -14.79 12.96
N GLU A 79 3.98 -14.05 12.06
CA GLU A 79 5.13 -14.55 11.30
C GLU A 79 6.29 -14.91 12.24
N LEU A 80 6.56 -14.08 13.25
CA LEU A 80 7.57 -14.40 14.26
C LEU A 80 7.16 -15.60 15.12
N GLU A 81 5.90 -15.69 15.55
CA GLU A 81 5.39 -16.84 16.31
C GLU A 81 5.45 -18.13 15.48
N ASN A 82 5.12 -18.07 14.19
CA ASN A 82 5.22 -19.19 13.27
C ASN A 82 6.67 -19.59 13.01
N ALA A 83 7.59 -18.61 12.89
CA ALA A 83 9.01 -18.89 12.76
C ALA A 83 9.58 -19.55 14.03
N ILE A 84 9.15 -19.11 15.22
CA ILE A 84 9.52 -19.73 16.50
C ILE A 84 8.98 -21.15 16.59
N LYS A 85 7.69 -21.38 16.28
CA LYS A 85 7.10 -22.73 16.23
C LYS A 85 7.80 -23.63 15.23
N TRP A 86 8.14 -23.11 14.04
CA TRP A 86 8.90 -23.85 13.05
C TRP A 86 10.26 -24.30 13.60
N VAL A 87 10.98 -23.45 14.34
CA VAL A 87 12.25 -23.79 14.99
C VAL A 87 12.06 -24.82 16.11
N ASP A 88 11.03 -24.68 16.94
CA ASP A 88 10.76 -25.58 18.07
C ASP A 88 10.26 -26.96 17.63
N GLU A 89 9.57 -27.05 16.49
CA GLU A 89 9.03 -28.29 15.94
C GLU A 89 10.02 -29.06 15.04
N GLN A 90 11.19 -28.49 14.70
CA GLN A 90 12.22 -29.23 13.97
C GLN A 90 12.79 -30.36 14.85
N PRO A 91 12.64 -31.64 14.46
CA PRO A 91 13.13 -32.75 15.29
C PRO A 91 14.66 -32.88 15.26
N TYR A 92 15.34 -32.15 14.38
CA TYR A 92 16.78 -32.20 14.15
C TYR A 92 17.45 -30.85 14.34
N ASN A 93 18.58 -30.86 15.03
CA ASN A 93 19.38 -29.67 15.25
C ASN A 93 20.21 -29.36 13.98
N LEU A 94 19.65 -28.55 13.09
CA LEU A 94 20.31 -28.14 11.85
C LEU A 94 21.65 -27.44 12.12
N VAL A 95 21.74 -26.68 13.21
CA VAL A 95 22.98 -26.01 13.65
C VAL A 95 24.06 -27.05 13.96
N PHE A 96 23.70 -28.16 14.62
CA PHE A 96 24.62 -29.26 14.88
C PHE A 96 25.11 -29.88 13.57
N ILE A 97 24.21 -30.19 12.63
CA ILE A 97 24.55 -30.78 11.33
C ILE A 97 25.51 -29.86 10.57
N LEU A 98 25.14 -28.58 10.39
CA LEU A 98 25.97 -27.60 9.71
C LEU A 98 27.35 -27.48 10.36
N LYS A 99 27.41 -27.42 11.70
CA LYS A 99 28.67 -27.35 12.43
C LYS A 99 29.55 -28.59 12.24
N GLN A 100 28.96 -29.79 12.22
CA GLN A 100 29.72 -31.02 11.96
C GLN A 100 30.26 -31.04 10.53
N LEU A 101 29.42 -30.77 9.54
CA LEU A 101 29.86 -30.76 8.14
C LEU A 101 30.93 -29.68 7.90
N THR A 102 30.77 -28.48 8.46
CA THR A 102 31.77 -27.42 8.37
C THR A 102 33.08 -27.78 9.08
N LYS A 103 33.05 -28.56 10.16
CA LYS A 103 34.27 -29.05 10.84
C LYS A 103 35.08 -30.01 9.97
N SER A 104 34.42 -30.73 9.07
CA SER A 104 35.08 -31.62 8.11
C SER A 104 35.63 -30.90 6.88
N LEU A 105 35.27 -29.63 6.70
CA LEU A 105 35.70 -28.81 5.57
C LEU A 105 37.20 -28.46 5.68
N PRO A 106 37.98 -28.51 4.59
CA PRO A 106 39.36 -28.03 4.58
C PRO A 106 39.44 -26.51 4.77
N GLU A 107 40.62 -26.01 5.16
CA GLU A 107 40.86 -24.60 5.51
C GLU A 107 40.50 -23.61 4.39
N ARG A 108 40.60 -24.04 3.12
CA ARG A 108 40.24 -23.24 1.94
C ARG A 108 39.01 -23.76 1.19
N GLY A 109 38.21 -24.60 1.83
CA GLY A 109 36.91 -25.03 1.29
C GLY A 109 35.83 -23.98 1.55
N PHE A 110 34.88 -23.84 0.63
CA PHE A 110 33.71 -22.96 0.81
C PHE A 110 32.43 -23.68 0.44
N ARG A 111 31.45 -23.68 1.35
CA ARG A 111 30.10 -24.12 1.04
C ARG A 111 29.36 -22.98 0.32
N ILE A 112 28.83 -23.30 -0.85
CA ILE A 112 28.06 -22.36 -1.68
C ILE A 112 26.58 -22.49 -1.33
N ASP A 113 26.05 -23.72 -1.37
CA ASP A 113 24.63 -23.99 -1.13
C ASP A 113 24.46 -25.18 -0.16
N PHE A 114 23.39 -25.12 0.62
CA PHE A 114 22.93 -26.18 1.51
C PHE A 114 21.41 -26.25 1.45
N GLU A 115 20.86 -27.41 1.17
CA GLU A 115 19.43 -27.68 1.19
C GLU A 115 19.20 -29.05 1.84
N MET A 116 18.15 -29.13 2.66
CA MET A 116 17.70 -30.38 3.25
C MET A 116 16.21 -30.53 2.95
N ASN A 117 15.83 -31.65 2.35
CA ASN A 117 14.44 -31.92 2.02
C ASN A 117 13.68 -32.56 3.21
N GLU A 118 12.37 -32.75 3.04
CA GLU A 118 11.49 -33.37 4.06
C GLU A 118 11.86 -34.84 4.36
N GLU A 119 12.59 -35.51 3.46
CA GLU A 119 13.09 -36.88 3.60
C GLU A 119 14.47 -36.96 4.28
N ASN A 120 15.00 -35.84 4.79
CA ASN A 120 16.34 -35.71 5.41
C ASN A 120 17.52 -35.95 4.46
N VAL A 121 17.31 -35.83 3.16
CA VAL A 121 18.38 -35.85 2.16
C VAL A 121 19.00 -34.46 2.06
N ILE A 122 20.31 -34.40 2.27
CA ILE A 122 21.10 -33.17 2.20
C ILE A 122 21.68 -33.03 0.80
N THR A 123 21.32 -31.93 0.11
CA THR A 123 21.97 -31.50 -1.13
C THR A 123 22.85 -30.30 -0.85
N GLU A 124 24.12 -30.43 -1.18
CA GLU A 124 25.14 -29.45 -0.84
C GLU A 124 26.03 -29.16 -2.05
N ARG A 125 26.40 -27.89 -2.24
CA ARG A 125 27.43 -27.49 -3.20
C ARG A 125 28.63 -26.93 -2.44
N VAL A 126 29.80 -27.54 -2.60
CA VAL A 126 31.06 -27.09 -2.00
C VAL A 126 32.11 -26.88 -3.07
N GLN A 127 32.92 -25.84 -2.88
CA GLN A 127 34.10 -25.56 -3.67
C GLN A 127 35.36 -25.92 -2.88
N PHE A 128 36.30 -26.56 -3.58
CA PHE A 128 37.61 -26.95 -3.07
C PHE A 128 38.70 -26.44 -4.01
N ASP A 129 39.91 -26.24 -3.50
CA ASP A 129 41.05 -25.86 -4.33
C ASP A 129 41.56 -27.06 -5.13
N THR A 130 41.45 -28.27 -4.56
CA THR A 130 41.95 -29.50 -5.19
C THR A 130 40.93 -30.63 -5.19
N LYS A 131 41.06 -31.54 -6.15
CA LYS A 131 40.24 -32.76 -6.20
C LYS A 131 40.47 -33.66 -4.98
N SER A 132 41.70 -33.68 -4.46
CA SER A 132 42.06 -34.45 -3.27
C SER A 132 41.31 -33.98 -2.03
N GLU A 133 41.12 -32.67 -1.87
CA GLU A 133 40.32 -32.09 -0.79
C GLU A 133 38.85 -32.50 -0.88
N ALA A 134 38.26 -32.51 -2.08
CA ALA A 134 36.89 -32.98 -2.28
C ALA A 134 36.71 -34.46 -1.89
N ALA A 135 37.65 -35.33 -2.28
CA ALA A 135 37.63 -36.74 -1.90
C ALA A 135 37.84 -36.94 -0.39
N TYR A 136 38.73 -36.15 0.21
CA TYR A 136 38.98 -36.17 1.65
C TYR A 136 37.73 -35.74 2.44
N TYR A 137 37.05 -34.69 1.98
CA TYR A 137 35.81 -34.22 2.58
C TYR A 137 34.73 -35.31 2.52
N LEU A 138 34.48 -35.91 1.35
CA LEU A 138 33.52 -37.01 1.19
C LEU A 138 33.82 -38.18 2.15
N THR A 139 35.09 -38.55 2.27
CA THR A 139 35.52 -39.63 3.17
C THR A 139 35.35 -39.24 4.65
N SER A 140 35.49 -37.95 4.98
CA SER A 140 35.37 -37.45 6.34
C SER A 140 33.91 -37.42 6.79
N ILE A 141 32.99 -37.01 5.92
CA ILE A 141 31.57 -36.99 6.24
C ILE A 141 31.01 -38.41 6.40
N LEU A 142 31.43 -39.38 5.57
CA LEU A 142 31.03 -40.78 5.69
C LEU A 142 31.44 -41.46 7.02
N LYS A 143 32.30 -40.83 7.83
CA LYS A 143 32.63 -41.31 9.17
C LYS A 143 31.61 -40.93 10.23
N TYR A 144 30.70 -40.00 9.93
CA TYR A 144 29.66 -39.62 10.87
C TYR A 144 28.62 -40.73 11.00
N PRO A 145 28.26 -41.14 12.23
CA PRO A 145 27.35 -42.29 12.45
C PRO A 145 25.91 -42.04 11.99
N TRP A 146 25.56 -40.78 11.69
CA TRP A 146 24.24 -40.35 11.23
C TRP A 146 24.18 -40.14 9.71
N ILE A 147 25.27 -40.37 8.98
CA ILE A 147 25.31 -40.36 7.51
C ILE A 147 25.31 -41.80 7.03
N GLU A 148 24.22 -42.21 6.38
CA GLU A 148 24.10 -43.56 5.81
C GLU A 148 24.88 -43.69 4.50
N GLU A 149 24.76 -42.70 3.62
CA GLU A 149 25.41 -42.65 2.32
C GLU A 149 25.73 -41.20 1.93
N ALA A 150 26.79 -41.01 1.16
CA ALA A 150 27.12 -39.73 0.53
C ALA A 150 27.77 -39.99 -0.83
N VAL A 151 27.33 -39.27 -1.85
CA VAL A 151 27.80 -39.41 -3.24
C VAL A 151 28.06 -38.04 -3.87
N ILE A 152 29.02 -37.98 -4.79
CA ILE A 152 29.27 -36.78 -5.60
C ILE A 152 28.39 -36.87 -6.85
N SER A 153 27.34 -36.04 -6.91
CA SER A 153 26.42 -36.02 -8.05
C SER A 153 27.00 -35.28 -9.27
N GLU A 154 27.73 -34.20 -9.06
CA GLU A 154 28.35 -33.39 -10.12
C GLU A 154 29.69 -32.82 -9.64
N ALA A 155 30.69 -32.76 -10.52
CA ALA A 155 31.97 -32.11 -10.25
C ALA A 155 32.35 -31.20 -11.43
N LYS A 156 32.53 -29.90 -11.15
CA LYS A 156 32.95 -28.89 -12.12
C LYS A 156 34.33 -28.34 -11.75
N THR A 157 35.16 -28.06 -12.74
CA THR A 157 36.45 -27.38 -12.55
C THR A 157 36.34 -25.99 -13.14
N ALA A 158 36.71 -24.96 -12.38
CA ALA A 158 36.88 -23.61 -12.92
C ALA A 158 38.37 -23.41 -13.23
N GLU A 159 38.71 -23.10 -14.47
CA GLU A 159 40.05 -22.62 -14.80
C GLU A 159 40.17 -21.17 -14.32
N ILE A 160 41.13 -20.90 -13.44
CA ILE A 160 41.50 -19.52 -13.11
C ILE A 160 42.17 -18.97 -14.36
N LEU A 161 41.45 -18.12 -15.10
CA LEU A 161 42.02 -17.37 -16.21
C LEU A 161 43.24 -16.61 -15.68
N LYS A 162 44.43 -17.01 -16.12
CA LYS A 162 45.64 -16.20 -15.91
C LYS A 162 45.45 -14.91 -16.68
N ASP A 163 45.28 -13.81 -15.95
CA ASP A 163 45.37 -12.47 -16.50
C ASP A 163 46.79 -12.30 -17.08
N ASN A 164 46.89 -12.38 -18.40
CA ASN A 164 48.13 -12.12 -19.12
C ASN A 164 48.34 -10.60 -19.16
N SER A 165 48.86 -10.04 -18.07
CA SER A 165 49.46 -8.71 -18.06
C SER A 165 50.99 -8.85 -18.05
N GLU A 166 51.57 -8.98 -19.25
CA GLU A 166 52.97 -8.58 -19.53
C GLU A 166 52.96 -7.29 -20.36
#